data_AF-X1EL58-F1
#
_entry.id   AF-X1EL58-F1
#
_cell.length_a   1.000
_cell.length_b   1.000
_cell.length_c   1.000
_cell.angle_alpha   90.00
_cell.angle_beta   90.00
_cell.angle_gamma   90.00
#
_symmetry.space_group_name_H-M   'P 1'
#
loop_
_entity.id
_entity.type
_entity.pdbx_description
1 polymer ?
#
loop_
_entity_poly.entity_id
_entity_poly.type
_entity_poly.pdbx_seq_one_letter_code
_entity_poly.pdbx_strand_id
1 'polypeptide(L)' 'MSLLNKKIWIDIEEPKTGIMFNRLLKKFQKEGAELLITARDYDSTFQILDDLHVKYQKVGKHGGEKLEDKFNAWHI' A
#
# COMPACT_ATOMS: atom_id res chain seq x y z
N MET A 1 -9.03 -13.92 -17.85
CA MET A 1 -8.66 -14.95 -16.85
C MET A 1 -9.34 -14.57 -15.55
N SER A 2 -9.89 -15.52 -14.79
CA SER A 2 -10.50 -15.24 -13.49
C SER A 2 -9.41 -15.18 -12.41
N LEU A 3 -9.50 -14.25 -11.46
CA LEU A 3 -8.63 -14.17 -10.28
C LEU A 3 -9.29 -14.76 -9.03
N LEU A 4 -10.40 -15.49 -9.21
CA LEU A 4 -11.10 -16.18 -8.13
C LEU A 4 -10.12 -17.07 -7.34
N ASN A 5 -10.14 -16.94 -6.01
CA ASN A 5 -9.27 -17.64 -5.06
C ASN A 5 -7.77 -17.31 -5.18
N LYS A 6 -7.39 -16.25 -5.90
CA LYS A 6 -6.01 -15.76 -5.89
C LYS A 6 -5.82 -14.79 -4.74
N LYS A 7 -4.73 -14.96 -4.00
CA LYS A 7 -4.26 -14.02 -2.99
C LYS A 7 -3.21 -13.13 -3.61
N ILE A 8 -3.40 -11.82 -3.57
CA ILE A 8 -2.46 -10.85 -4.12
C ILE A 8 -2.09 -9.89 -3.01
N TRP A 9 -0.80 -9.80 -2.73
CA TRP A 9 -0.24 -8.80 -1.82
C TRP A 9 0.37 -7.67 -2.63
N ILE A 10 0.02 -6.43 -2.27
CA ILE A 10 0.52 -5.21 -2.90
C ILE A 10 1.06 -4.30 -1.79
N ASP A 11 2.35 -3.98 -1.85
CA ASP A 11 3.00 -3.01 -0.97
C ASP A 11 3.04 -1.64 -1.65
N ILE A 12 2.47 -0.63 -1.01
CA ILE A 12 2.42 0.74 -1.49
C ILE A 12 3.45 1.55 -0.71
N GLU A 13 4.61 1.75 -1.34
CA GLU A 13 5.76 2.40 -0.72
C GLU A 13 5.71 3.93 -0.75
N GLU A 14 4.95 4.51 -1.68
CA GLU A 14 4.92 5.95 -1.92
C GLU A 14 3.61 6.41 -2.61
N PRO A 15 3.30 7.73 -2.59
CA PRO A 15 2.09 8.33 -3.16
C PRO A 15 1.76 7.90 -4.58
N LYS A 16 2.74 7.95 -5.49
CA LYS A 16 2.52 7.72 -6.92
C LYS A 16 2.04 6.30 -7.20
N THR A 17 2.51 5.34 -6.39
CA THR A 17 2.12 3.93 -6.48
C THR A 17 0.64 3.76 -6.10
N GLY A 18 0.17 4.44 -5.04
CA GLY A 18 -1.25 4.41 -4.66
C GLY A 18 -2.19 4.90 -5.78
N ILE A 19 -1.83 6.01 -6.42
CA ILE A 19 -2.60 6.58 -7.53
C ILE A 19 -2.59 5.64 -8.75
N MET A 20 -1.41 5.18 -9.15
CA MET A 20 -1.23 4.31 -10.33
C MET A 20 -1.99 2.99 -10.19
N PHE A 21 -1.97 2.38 -8.99
CA PHE A 21 -2.54 1.06 -8.78
C PHE A 21 -4.05 1.06 -8.50
N ASN A 22 -4.67 2.20 -8.19
CA ASN A 22 -6.10 2.27 -7.84
C ASN A 22 -7.02 1.54 -8.86
N ARG A 23 -6.79 1.77 -10.17
CA ARG A 23 -7.59 1.14 -11.22
C ARG A 23 -7.35 -0.38 -11.29
N LEU A 24 -6.12 -0.81 -11.02
CA LEU A 24 -5.72 -2.21 -11.01
C LEU A 24 -6.30 -2.95 -9.80
N LEU A 25 -6.24 -2.35 -8.62
CA LEU A 25 -6.84 -2.88 -7.38
C LEU A 25 -8.34 -3.14 -7.57
N LYS A 26 -9.07 -2.17 -8.10
CA LYS A 26 -10.50 -2.30 -8.40
C LYS A 26 -10.78 -3.43 -9.40
N LYS A 27 -9.90 -3.59 -10.40
CA LYS A 27 -10.00 -4.68 -11.37
C LYS A 27 -9.76 -6.04 -10.71
N PHE A 28 -8.73 -6.18 -9.89
CA PHE A 28 -8.43 -7.43 -9.19
C PHE A 28 -9.55 -7.87 -8.25
N GLN A 29 -10.09 -6.92 -7.49
CA GLN A 29 -11.24 -7.18 -6.62
C GLN A 29 -12.48 -7.61 -7.43
N LYS A 30 -12.76 -6.94 -8.57
CA LYS A 30 -13.86 -7.32 -9.48
C LYS A 30 -13.67 -8.71 -10.09
N GLU A 31 -12.43 -9.13 -10.32
CA GLU A 31 -12.08 -10.46 -10.85
C GLU A 31 -12.03 -11.57 -9.77
N GLY A 32 -12.34 -11.23 -8.50
CA GLY A 32 -12.48 -12.19 -7.40
C GLY A 32 -11.21 -12.46 -6.60
N ALA A 33 -10.19 -11.61 -6.71
CA ALA A 33 -8.97 -11.73 -5.92
C ALA A 33 -9.17 -11.34 -4.45
N GLU A 34 -8.51 -12.06 -3.55
CA GLU A 34 -8.30 -11.67 -2.16
C GLU A 34 -7.09 -10.74 -2.10
N LEU A 35 -7.30 -9.48 -1.76
CA LEU A 35 -6.24 -8.46 -1.73
C LEU A 35 -5.77 -8.21 -0.31
N LEU A 36 -4.46 -8.30 -0.09
CA LEU A 36 -3.78 -7.68 1.05
C LEU A 36 -3.04 -6.46 0.53
N ILE A 37 -3.37 -5.28 1.05
CA ILE A 37 -2.69 -4.04 0.68
C ILE A 37 -1.96 -3.55 1.93
N THR A 38 -0.66 -3.34 1.82
CA THR A 38 0.15 -2.70 2.86
C THR A 38 0.59 -1.34 2.36
N ALA A 39 0.77 -0.39 3.27
CA ALA A 39 1.30 0.91 2.90
C ALA A 39 2.26 1.44 3.96
N ARG A 40 3.26 2.17 3.48
CA ARG A 40 4.28 2.81 4.32
C ARG A 40 3.89 4.24 4.64
N ASP A 41 4.28 4.68 5.84
CA ASP A 41 4.25 6.09 6.19
C ASP A 41 5.37 6.77 5.39
N TYR A 42 5.05 7.30 4.22
CA TYR A 42 5.96 8.05 3.35
C TYR A 42 5.18 9.21 2.76
N ASP A 43 5.60 10.45 3.05
CA ASP A 43 4.95 11.66 2.53
C ASP A 43 3.41 11.58 2.73
N SER A 44 2.64 11.71 1.66
CA SER A 44 1.18 11.75 1.67
C SER A 44 0.54 10.40 1.33
N THR A 45 1.27 9.28 1.46
CA THR A 45 0.81 7.95 1.02
C THR A 45 -0.50 7.54 1.68
N PHE A 46 -0.60 7.70 3.01
CA PHE A 46 -1.82 7.36 3.74
C PHE A 46 -3.00 8.22 3.31
N GLN A 47 -2.80 9.54 3.24
CA GLN A 47 -3.86 10.47 2.83
C GLN A 47 -4.39 10.13 1.43
N ILE A 48 -3.49 9.81 0.49
CA ILE A 48 -3.89 9.42 -0.87
C ILE A 48 -4.69 8.12 -0.87
N LEU A 49 -4.31 7.12 -0.07
CA LEU A 49 -5.05 5.87 -0.01
C LEU A 49 -6.43 6.04 0.64
N ASP A 50 -6.52 6.89 1.66
CA ASP A 50 -7.79 7.27 2.29
C ASP A 50 -8.70 8.00 1.29
N ASP A 51 -8.18 8.98 0.54
CA ASP A 51 -8.92 9.71 -0.51
C ASP A 51 -9.41 8.77 -1.62
N LEU A 52 -8.60 7.76 -1.97
CA LEU A 52 -8.93 6.73 -2.96
C LEU A 52 -9.85 5.64 -2.41
N HIS A 53 -10.19 5.66 -1.12
CA HIS A 53 -11.00 4.68 -0.40
C HIS A 53 -10.43 3.25 -0.48
N VAL A 54 -9.10 3.15 -0.47
CA VAL A 54 -8.38 1.87 -0.46
C VAL A 54 -8.26 1.38 0.97
N LYS A 55 -8.64 0.13 1.25
CA LYS A 55 -8.38 -0.50 2.55
C LYS A 55 -6.96 -1.04 2.56
N TYR A 56 -6.16 -0.64 3.54
CA TYR A 56 -4.76 -1.05 3.65
C TYR A 56 -4.33 -1.25 5.11
N GLN A 57 -3.25 -2.01 5.31
CA GLN A 57 -2.57 -2.14 6.59
C GLN A 57 -1.34 -1.23 6.62
N LYS A 58 -1.24 -0.40 7.64
CA LYS A 58 -0.05 0.45 7.87
C LYS A 58 1.13 -0.46 8.27
N VAL A 59 2.23 -0.39 7.53
CA VAL A 59 3.46 -1.15 7.80
C VAL A 59 4.68 -0.24 7.71
N GLY A 60 5.57 -0.33 8.71
CA GLY A 60 6.77 0.51 8.80
C GLY A 60 6.47 1.99 9.12
N LYS A 61 7.49 2.69 9.63
CA LYS A 61 7.51 4.16 9.76
C LYS A 61 8.52 4.73 8.77
N HIS A 62 8.25 5.93 8.24
CA HIS A 62 9.32 6.68 7.58
C HIS A 62 10.44 6.88 8.60
N GLY A 63 11.67 6.71 8.12
CA GLY A 63 12.82 7.17 8.85
C GLY A 63 12.75 8.68 8.93
N GLY A 64 12.26 9.18 10.08
CA GLY A 64 12.21 10.59 10.44
C GLY A 64 13.54 11.31 10.21
N GLU A 65 13.53 12.62 10.43
CA GLU A 65 14.69 13.48 10.14
C GLU A 65 15.97 13.06 10.87
N LYS A 66 15.85 12.33 12.00
CA LYS A 66 16.97 11.85 12.79
C LYS A 66 17.55 10.55 12.23
N LEU A 67 18.86 10.40 12.36
CA LEU A 67 19.61 9.22 11.90
C LEU A 67 19.07 7.90 12.49
N GLU A 68 18.58 7.95 13.72
CA GLU A 68 17.99 6.81 14.45
C GLU A 68 16.67 6.36 13.83
N ASP A 69 15.84 7.30 13.37
CA ASP A 69 14.58 6.98 12.73
C ASP A 69 14.83 6.33 11.35
N LYS A 70 15.83 6.80 10.61
CA LYS A 70 16.29 6.18 9.35
C LYS A 70 16.72 4.73 9.52
N PHE A 71 17.28 4.38 10.67
CA PHE A 71 17.65 3.00 11.00
C PHE A 71 16.41 2.12 11.27
N ASN A 72 15.42 2.68 11.97
CA ASN A 72 14.17 1.98 12.28
C ASN A 72 13.23 1.80 11.07
N ALA A 73 13.45 2.54 9.98
CA ALA A 73 12.65 2.45 8.74
C ALA A 73 12.73 1.09 8.03
N TRP A 74 13.74 0.26 8.34
CA TRP A 74 14.02 -1.02 7.68
C TRP A 74 13.64 -2.25 8.50
N HIS A 75 13.09 -2.08 9.69
CA HIS A 75 12.60 -3.20 10.51
C HIS A 75 11.10 -3.43 10.25
N ILE A 76 10.80 -4.58 9.62
CA ILE A 76 9.45 -5.13 9.38
C ILE A 76 9.19 -6.20 10.43
#